data_AF-A0A7J8MZ57-F1
#
_entry.id   AF-A0A7J8MZ57-F1
#
_cell.length_a   1.000
_cell.length_b   1.000
_cell.length_c   1.000
_cell.angle_alpha   90.00
_cell.angle_beta   90.00
_cell.angle_gamma   90.00
#
_symmetry.space_group_name_H-M   'P 1'
#
loop_
_entity.id
_entity.type
_entity.pdbx_description
1 polymer ?
#
loop_
_entity_poly.entity_id
_entity_poly.type
_entity_poly.pdbx_seq_one_letter_code
_entity_poly.pdbx_strand_id
1 'polypeptide(L)'
;AFDNLLRKLHKYVPFGASVADLYAGAGVIGLSLAATKKCRQEWNINKESKPSFEKTVDRLPKSIEGSISWHNADTSIDPLSWLVGSDVIVIDPPRKGLDTTLIDALRTISSHKVKPSLKGSPSNIKEEKRPWVLRERERAKEASVQVGRETISEDPQSLPETLIYISCGWESFKEDCKSLLNSKSWQLEKAHGFNFFPGTQSIEVLAVFKRSFKKKKTGKKKKKQG
;
A
#
# COMPACT_ATOMS: atom_id res chain seq x y z
N ALA A 1 3.49 -11.16 -21.08
CA ALA A 1 2.38 -10.21 -20.81
C ALA A 1 2.52 -9.56 -19.42
N PHE A 2 2.77 -10.35 -18.37
CA PHE A 2 3.01 -9.85 -17.01
C PHE A 2 4.13 -8.80 -16.90
N ASP A 3 5.27 -8.99 -17.59
CA ASP A 3 6.35 -7.99 -17.59
C ASP A 3 5.91 -6.62 -18.13
N ASN A 4 4.98 -6.60 -19.09
CA ASN A 4 4.43 -5.34 -19.60
C ASN A 4 3.54 -4.67 -18.56
N LEU A 5 2.79 -5.46 -17.76
CA LEU A 5 2.06 -4.96 -16.61
C LEU A 5 3.02 -4.35 -15.59
N LEU A 6 4.09 -5.05 -15.20
CA LEU A 6 5.10 -4.53 -14.26
C LEU A 6 5.76 -3.24 -14.77
N ARG A 7 6.21 -3.21 -16.03
CA ARG A 7 6.77 -2.01 -16.66
C ARG A 7 5.80 -0.84 -16.64
N LYS A 8 4.50 -1.10 -16.80
CA LYS A 8 3.46 -0.08 -16.75
C LYS A 8 3.22 0.39 -15.31
N LEU A 9 3.13 -0.54 -14.37
CA LEU A 9 2.99 -0.30 -12.94
C LEU A 9 4.10 0.61 -12.42
N HIS A 10 5.36 0.29 -12.77
CA HIS A 10 6.52 1.09 -12.36
C HIS A 10 6.40 2.56 -12.78
N LYS A 11 5.70 2.89 -13.87
CA LYS A 11 5.53 4.30 -14.28
C LYS A 11 4.67 5.12 -13.32
N TYR A 12 3.85 4.46 -12.51
CA TYR A 12 2.95 5.10 -11.55
C TYR A 12 3.51 5.16 -10.12
N VAL A 13 4.64 4.50 -9.87
CA VAL A 13 5.33 4.52 -8.58
C VAL A 13 6.50 5.53 -8.63
N PRO A 14 6.47 6.59 -7.78
CA PRO A 14 7.58 7.53 -7.65
C PRO A 14 8.86 6.84 -7.19
N PHE A 15 10.01 7.41 -7.55
CA PHE A 15 11.30 6.93 -7.05
C PHE A 15 11.44 7.22 -5.56
N GLY A 16 11.93 6.26 -4.77
CA GLY A 16 12.06 6.42 -3.32
C GLY A 16 10.74 6.48 -2.55
N ALA A 17 9.63 6.05 -3.15
CA ALA A 17 8.35 5.92 -2.45
C ALA A 17 8.42 4.81 -1.39
N SER A 18 7.60 4.90 -0.35
CA SER A 18 7.25 3.77 0.50
C SER A 18 6.05 3.03 -0.10
N VAL A 19 6.16 1.73 -0.34
CA VAL A 19 5.11 0.93 -0.99
C VAL A 19 4.60 -0.17 -0.08
N ALA A 20 3.27 -0.23 0.11
CA ALA A 20 2.60 -1.40 0.69
C ALA A 20 2.05 -2.28 -0.42
N ASP A 21 2.51 -3.53 -0.50
CA ASP A 21 2.04 -4.58 -1.41
C ASP A 21 1.11 -5.54 -0.64
N LEU A 22 -0.19 -5.37 -0.84
CA LEU A 22 -1.24 -6.17 -0.21
C LEU A 22 -1.60 -7.36 -1.11
N TYR A 23 -1.76 -8.54 -0.50
CA TYR A 23 -1.88 -9.82 -1.21
C TYR A 23 -0.63 -10.18 -2.02
N ALA A 24 0.55 -9.81 -1.52
CA ALA A 24 1.80 -9.86 -2.27
C ALA A 24 2.21 -11.24 -2.82
N GLY A 25 1.61 -12.34 -2.36
CA GLY A 25 1.95 -13.68 -2.81
C GLY A 25 3.45 -13.97 -2.60
N ALA A 26 4.15 -14.39 -3.64
CA ALA A 26 5.60 -14.60 -3.58
C ALA A 26 6.44 -13.30 -3.53
N GLY A 27 5.79 -12.12 -3.51
CA GLY A 27 6.41 -10.80 -3.44
C GLY A 27 6.89 -10.26 -4.78
N VAL A 28 6.47 -10.83 -5.91
CA VAL A 28 7.04 -10.51 -7.22
C VAL A 28 6.88 -9.03 -7.57
N ILE A 29 5.73 -8.43 -7.27
CA ILE A 29 5.45 -7.02 -7.58
C ILE A 29 6.26 -6.10 -6.65
N GLY A 30 6.16 -6.29 -5.33
CA GLY A 30 6.93 -5.53 -4.34
C GLY A 30 8.44 -5.61 -4.56
N LEU A 31 8.99 -6.81 -4.83
CA LEU A 31 10.42 -6.99 -5.09
C LEU A 31 10.85 -6.33 -6.41
N SER A 32 10.03 -6.42 -7.46
CA SER A 32 10.28 -5.73 -8.73
C SER A 32 10.35 -4.21 -8.56
N LEU A 33 9.49 -3.66 -7.69
CA LEU A 33 9.50 -2.24 -7.32
C LEU A 33 10.73 -1.87 -6.49
N ALA A 34 11.07 -2.65 -5.47
CA ALA A 34 12.28 -2.44 -4.67
C ALA A 34 13.53 -2.36 -5.56
N ALA A 35 13.68 -3.31 -6.48
CA ALA A 35 14.82 -3.36 -7.39
C ALA A 35 14.90 -2.18 -8.37
N THR A 36 13.75 -1.65 -8.83
CA THR A 36 13.72 -0.66 -9.92
C THR A 36 13.59 0.78 -9.44
N LYS A 37 12.96 1.00 -8.29
CA LYS A 37 12.54 2.33 -7.83
C LYS A 37 13.28 2.82 -6.58
N LYS A 38 14.24 2.03 -6.08
CA LYS A 38 14.97 2.29 -4.82
C LYS A 38 14.00 2.69 -3.72
N CYS A 39 12.93 1.92 -3.62
CA CYS A 39 11.88 2.26 -2.70
C CYS A 39 12.40 2.17 -1.26
N ARG A 40 11.87 3.04 -0.40
CA ARG A 40 12.42 3.22 0.96
C ARG A 40 12.03 2.05 1.86
N GLN A 41 10.77 1.64 1.79
CA GLN A 41 10.20 0.58 2.61
C GLN A 41 9.10 -0.14 1.82
N GLU A 42 9.26 -1.46 1.70
CA GLU A 42 8.33 -2.31 0.96
C GLU A 42 7.72 -3.30 1.92
N TRP A 43 6.39 -3.25 2.06
CA TRP A 43 5.66 -4.12 2.97
C TRP A 43 4.88 -5.14 2.16
N ASN A 44 5.35 -6.38 2.15
CA ASN A 44 4.66 -7.48 1.50
C ASN A 44 3.77 -8.17 2.52
N ILE A 45 2.45 -8.05 2.36
CA ILE A 45 1.49 -8.61 3.31
C ILE A 45 0.78 -9.80 2.67
N ASN A 46 1.05 -10.99 3.21
CA ASN A 46 0.33 -12.20 2.84
C ASN A 46 0.36 -13.26 3.95
N LYS A 47 -0.74 -14.01 4.08
CA LYS A 47 -0.91 -15.05 5.09
C LYS A 47 -0.24 -16.39 4.72
N GLU A 48 -0.22 -16.74 3.43
CA GLU A 48 -0.05 -18.15 3.01
C GLU A 48 1.26 -18.45 2.25
N SER A 49 2.08 -17.45 1.89
CA SER A 49 3.18 -17.64 0.93
C SER A 49 4.60 -17.40 1.47
N LYS A 50 4.78 -17.39 2.81
CA LYS A 50 6.08 -17.10 3.43
C LYS A 50 7.28 -17.86 2.82
N PRO A 51 7.21 -19.20 2.64
CA PRO A 51 8.36 -19.95 2.13
C PRO A 51 8.74 -19.59 0.69
N SER A 52 7.75 -19.21 -0.12
CA SER A 52 7.97 -18.77 -1.51
C SER A 52 8.61 -17.39 -1.55
N PHE A 53 8.21 -16.51 -0.64
CA PHE A 53 8.80 -15.19 -0.51
C PHE A 53 10.28 -15.28 -0.08
N GLU A 54 10.58 -16.04 0.97
CA GLU A 54 11.96 -16.23 1.47
C GLU A 54 12.89 -16.75 0.36
N LYS A 55 12.46 -17.78 -0.37
CA LYS A 55 13.22 -18.30 -1.53
C LYS A 55 13.42 -17.28 -2.64
N THR A 56 12.50 -16.34 -2.80
CA THR A 56 12.62 -15.28 -3.81
C THR A 56 13.63 -14.24 -3.35
N VAL A 57 13.57 -13.85 -2.07
CA VAL A 57 14.54 -12.94 -1.43
C VAL A 57 15.97 -13.51 -1.48
N ASP A 58 16.14 -14.81 -1.19
CA ASP A 58 17.46 -15.47 -1.27
C ASP A 58 18.09 -15.44 -2.66
N ARG A 59 17.25 -15.34 -3.71
CA ARG A 59 17.69 -15.27 -5.11
C ARG A 59 17.95 -13.84 -5.58
N LEU A 60 17.61 -12.84 -4.78
CA LEU A 60 17.81 -11.44 -5.15
C LEU A 60 19.30 -11.09 -5.16
N PRO A 61 19.76 -10.30 -6.14
CA PRO A 61 21.11 -9.79 -6.12
C PRO A 61 21.31 -8.84 -4.93
N LYS A 62 22.45 -8.96 -4.26
CA LYS A 62 22.85 -8.12 -3.10
C LYS A 62 22.95 -6.62 -3.43
N SER A 63 22.82 -6.24 -4.69
CA SER A 63 22.87 -4.87 -5.18
C SER A 63 21.55 -4.12 -5.10
N ILE A 64 20.46 -4.76 -4.65
CA ILE A 64 19.18 -4.07 -4.45
C ILE A 64 19.30 -3.17 -3.22
N GLU A 65 19.31 -1.85 -3.47
CA GLU A 65 19.27 -0.84 -2.41
C GLU A 65 17.81 -0.59 -1.99
N GLY A 66 17.48 -0.88 -0.73
CA GLY A 66 16.14 -0.68 -0.16
C GLY A 66 15.88 -1.57 1.05
N SER A 67 14.88 -1.21 1.87
CA SER A 67 14.44 -2.06 2.98
C SER A 67 13.18 -2.82 2.60
N ILE A 68 13.29 -4.14 2.52
CA ILE A 68 12.17 -5.01 2.17
C ILE A 68 11.75 -5.72 3.45
N SER A 69 10.50 -5.51 3.85
CA SER A 69 9.89 -6.16 5.00
C SER A 69 8.72 -7.02 4.56
N TRP A 70 8.61 -8.20 5.15
CA TRP A 70 7.52 -9.12 4.89
C TRP A 70 6.75 -9.36 6.18
N HIS A 71 5.43 -9.37 6.05
CA HIS A 71 4.52 -9.50 7.19
C HIS A 71 3.55 -10.66 6.93
N ASN A 72 3.58 -11.67 7.81
CA ASN A 72 2.53 -12.69 7.84
C ASN A 72 1.29 -12.06 8.49
N ALA A 73 0.49 -11.38 7.70
CA ALA A 73 -0.73 -10.78 8.19
C ALA A 73 -1.87 -10.99 7.20
N ASP A 74 -3.06 -11.06 7.76
CA ASP A 74 -4.30 -11.06 7.01
C ASP A 74 -4.65 -9.60 6.71
N THR A 75 -4.83 -9.27 5.43
CA THR A 75 -5.15 -7.91 4.96
C THR A 75 -6.45 -7.37 5.54
N SER A 76 -7.31 -8.26 6.02
CA SER A 76 -8.56 -7.89 6.68
C SER A 76 -8.39 -7.41 8.13
N ILE A 77 -7.24 -7.71 8.77
CA ILE A 77 -6.95 -7.39 10.17
C ILE A 77 -6.18 -6.07 10.25
N ASP A 78 -6.79 -5.09 10.92
CA ASP A 78 -6.29 -3.70 11.07
C ASP A 78 -5.72 -3.10 9.76
N PRO A 79 -6.51 -3.05 8.67
CA PRO A 79 -6.05 -2.59 7.36
C PRO A 79 -5.39 -1.22 7.40
N LEU A 80 -5.89 -0.31 8.24
CA LEU A 80 -5.38 1.07 8.38
C LEU A 80 -3.90 1.13 8.75
N SER A 81 -3.43 0.20 9.59
CA SER A 81 -2.03 0.13 10.01
C SER A 81 -1.07 -0.06 8.82
N TRP A 82 -1.50 -0.82 7.81
CA TRP A 82 -0.75 -1.08 6.58
C TRP A 82 -0.83 0.08 5.58
N LEU A 83 -1.89 0.89 5.65
CA LEU A 83 -2.02 2.07 4.79
C LEU A 83 -1.17 3.24 5.31
N VAL A 84 -1.05 3.41 6.63
CA VAL A 84 -0.33 4.53 7.24
C VAL A 84 1.18 4.38 7.12
N GLY A 85 1.85 5.40 6.59
CA GLY A 85 3.29 5.41 6.34
C GLY A 85 3.68 5.02 4.91
N SER A 86 2.70 4.68 4.07
CA SER A 86 2.90 4.31 2.68
C SER A 86 2.51 5.46 1.76
N ASP A 87 3.31 5.71 0.72
CA ASP A 87 3.00 6.70 -0.32
C ASP A 87 2.12 6.07 -1.42
N VAL A 88 2.38 4.80 -1.71
CA VAL A 88 1.69 3.99 -2.72
C VAL A 88 1.22 2.68 -2.11
N ILE A 89 -0.01 2.30 -2.42
CA ILE A 89 -0.51 0.95 -2.15
C ILE A 89 -0.66 0.21 -3.46
N VAL A 90 -0.15 -1.01 -3.51
CA VAL A 90 -0.41 -1.98 -4.56
C VAL A 90 -1.30 -3.07 -3.99
N ILE A 91 -2.34 -3.46 -4.73
CA ILE A 91 -3.24 -4.53 -4.34
C ILE A 91 -3.49 -5.45 -5.52
N ASP A 92 -3.26 -6.74 -5.34
CA ASP A 92 -3.55 -7.80 -6.33
C ASP A 92 -4.39 -8.91 -5.66
N PRO A 93 -5.69 -8.64 -5.38
CA PRO A 93 -6.51 -9.57 -4.63
C PRO A 93 -6.91 -10.80 -5.46
N PRO A 94 -7.36 -11.89 -4.81
CA PRO A 94 -7.96 -13.03 -5.50
C PRO A 94 -9.20 -12.63 -6.31
N ARG A 95 -9.70 -13.54 -7.17
CA ARG A 95 -10.86 -13.26 -8.06
C ARG A 95 -12.12 -12.78 -7.33
N LYS A 96 -12.29 -13.09 -6.05
CA LYS A 96 -13.39 -12.60 -5.20
C LYS A 96 -13.36 -11.09 -4.95
N GLY A 97 -12.22 -10.41 -5.20
CA GLY A 97 -12.03 -8.99 -4.89
C GLY A 97 -11.44 -8.75 -3.50
N LEU A 98 -11.51 -7.50 -3.06
CA LEU A 98 -11.02 -7.08 -1.75
C LEU A 98 -11.91 -7.59 -0.62
N ASP A 99 -11.31 -7.85 0.54
CA ASP A 99 -12.07 -8.05 1.77
C ASP A 99 -12.80 -6.77 2.19
N THR A 100 -14.01 -6.91 2.73
CA THR A 100 -14.90 -5.79 3.06
C THR A 100 -14.27 -4.79 4.03
N THR A 101 -13.52 -5.28 5.02
CA THR A 101 -12.81 -4.44 5.99
C THR A 101 -11.74 -3.57 5.33
N LEU A 102 -11.03 -4.10 4.34
CA LEU A 102 -10.03 -3.36 3.58
C LEU A 102 -10.68 -2.31 2.66
N ILE A 103 -11.79 -2.65 2.00
CA ILE A 103 -12.57 -1.69 1.21
C ILE A 103 -13.02 -0.52 2.09
N ASP A 104 -13.58 -0.80 3.26
CA ASP A 104 -14.08 0.25 4.16
C ASP A 104 -12.95 1.11 4.73
N ALA A 105 -11.79 0.53 5.02
CA ALA A 105 -10.60 1.28 5.39
C ALA A 105 -10.14 2.23 4.27
N LEU A 106 -10.05 1.73 3.04
CA LEU A 106 -9.69 2.56 1.86
C LEU A 106 -10.70 3.68 1.62
N ARG A 107 -12.00 3.42 1.81
CA ARG A 107 -13.06 4.43 1.65
C ARG A 107 -12.97 5.53 2.71
N THR A 108 -12.69 5.16 3.95
CA THR A 108 -12.67 6.07 5.11
C THR A 108 -11.29 6.71 5.37
N ILE A 109 -10.29 6.40 4.55
CA ILE A 109 -8.91 6.88 4.72
C ILE A 109 -8.80 8.41 4.82
N SER A 110 -9.64 9.14 4.09
CA SER A 110 -9.65 10.62 4.10
C SER A 110 -10.29 11.24 5.35
N SER A 111 -11.07 10.46 6.10
CA SER A 111 -11.75 10.91 7.32
C SER A 111 -10.90 10.73 8.58
N HIS A 112 -9.82 9.94 8.50
CA HIS A 112 -8.90 9.74 9.59
C HIS A 112 -8.01 10.98 9.75
N LYS A 113 -8.44 11.92 10.60
CA LYS A 113 -7.52 12.83 11.25
C LYS A 113 -6.66 11.98 12.19
N VAL A 114 -5.39 11.77 11.85
CA VAL A 114 -4.46 11.18 12.80
C VAL A 114 -4.44 12.11 14.02
N LYS A 115 -5.03 11.66 15.13
CA LYS A 115 -4.89 12.36 16.41
C LYS A 115 -3.43 12.19 16.83
N PRO A 116 -2.68 13.26 17.13
CA PRO A 116 -1.35 13.13 17.71
C PRO A 116 -1.54 12.60 19.13
N SER A 117 -1.41 11.29 19.32
CA SER A 117 -1.33 10.72 20.66
C SER A 117 0.09 10.92 21.18
N LEU A 118 0.23 11.98 21.98
CA LEU A 118 1.14 12.13 23.11
C LEU A 118 2.65 12.00 22.84
N LYS A 119 3.33 13.15 22.93
CA LYS A 119 4.75 13.27 23.27
C LYS A 119 5.03 12.44 24.53
N GLY A 120 5.89 11.43 24.42
CA GLY A 120 6.46 10.74 25.57
C GLY A 120 7.71 11.46 26.04
N SER A 121 7.64 12.07 27.23
CA SER A 121 8.82 12.17 28.10
C SER A 121 9.30 10.76 28.49
N PRO A 122 10.58 10.57 28.81
CA PRO A 122 11.12 9.24 29.07
C PRO A 122 10.69 8.80 30.48
N SER A 123 9.78 7.84 30.55
CA SER A 123 9.56 7.10 31.80
C SER A 123 9.13 5.66 31.51
N ASN A 124 9.93 4.74 32.03
CA ASN A 124 9.73 3.29 32.10
C ASN A 124 8.30 2.89 32.48
N ILE A 125 7.43 2.57 31.50
CA ILE A 125 6.15 1.88 31.77
C ILE A 125 5.77 0.93 30.62
N LYS A 126 5.97 -0.36 30.89
CA LYS A 126 5.28 -1.59 30.43
C LYS A 126 4.88 -1.71 28.95
N GLU A 127 5.60 -2.59 28.25
CA GLU A 127 5.42 -3.07 26.86
C GLU A 127 4.01 -3.60 26.51
N GLU A 128 3.17 -3.88 27.50
CA GLU A 128 1.96 -4.72 27.37
C GLU A 128 0.72 -4.02 26.77
N LYS A 129 0.70 -2.69 26.64
CA LYS A 129 -0.46 -1.93 26.12
C LYS A 129 -0.33 -1.35 24.71
N ARG A 130 0.78 -1.59 24.00
CA ARG A 130 0.91 -1.16 22.60
C ARG A 130 0.04 -2.07 21.70
N PRO A 131 -0.75 -1.52 20.76
CA PRO A 131 -1.40 -2.32 19.73
C PRO A 131 -0.43 -3.34 19.13
N TRP A 132 -0.83 -4.61 19.08
CA TRP A 132 0.05 -5.72 18.65
C TRP A 132 0.69 -5.44 17.29
N VAL A 133 0.01 -4.70 16.42
CA VAL A 133 0.50 -4.27 15.10
C VAL A 133 1.71 -3.32 15.17
N LEU A 134 1.76 -2.41 16.16
CA LEU A 134 2.95 -1.58 16.36
C LEU A 134 4.13 -2.43 16.83
N ARG A 135 3.88 -3.46 17.65
CA ARG A 135 4.91 -4.42 18.04
C ARG A 135 5.34 -5.30 16.88
N GLU A 136 4.42 -5.68 15.99
CA GLU A 136 4.76 -6.41 14.77
C GLU A 136 5.53 -5.54 13.79
N ARG A 137 5.20 -4.26 13.67
CA ARG A 137 5.97 -3.29 12.90
C ARG A 137 7.36 -3.09 13.47
N GLU A 138 7.51 -3.02 14.80
CA GLU A 138 8.81 -2.97 15.48
C GLU A 138 9.59 -4.29 15.30
N ARG A 139 8.96 -5.45 15.51
CA ARG A 139 9.54 -6.78 15.28
C ARG A 139 9.91 -7.01 13.82
N ALA A 140 9.15 -6.45 12.87
CA ALA A 140 9.43 -6.52 11.45
C ALA A 140 10.50 -5.52 11.01
N LYS A 141 10.68 -4.39 11.72
CA LYS A 141 11.90 -3.58 11.59
C LYS A 141 13.11 -4.39 12.04
N GLU A 142 13.00 -5.14 13.13
CA GLU A 142 14.07 -6.03 13.63
C GLU A 142 14.30 -7.25 12.74
N ALA A 143 13.26 -7.81 12.11
CA ALA A 143 13.33 -8.93 11.17
C ALA A 143 13.49 -8.49 9.70
N SER A 144 13.55 -7.18 9.43
CA SER A 144 13.74 -6.66 8.09
C SER A 144 15.15 -7.01 7.62
N VAL A 145 15.26 -7.51 6.40
CA VAL A 145 16.57 -7.70 5.77
C VAL A 145 17.02 -6.31 5.32
N GLN A 146 17.87 -5.67 6.13
CA GLN A 146 18.48 -4.40 5.76
C GLN A 146 19.52 -4.65 4.65
N VAL A 147 19.18 -4.25 3.43
CA VAL A 147 20.15 -4.17 2.33
C VAL A 147 20.44 -2.69 2.07
N GLY A 148 21.44 -2.16 2.79
CA GLY A 148 21.93 -0.78 2.63
C GLY A 148 21.53 0.22 3.73
N ARG A 149 22.36 1.27 3.85
CA ARG A 149 22.58 2.19 4.98
C ARG A 149 21.32 2.90 5.54
N GLU A 150 21.29 3.04 6.88
CA GLU A 150 20.34 3.88 7.63
C GLU A 150 20.33 5.35 7.17
N THR A 151 19.15 5.94 6.95
CA THR A 151 18.92 7.39 7.21
C THR A 151 17.43 7.79 7.23
N ILE A 152 16.96 8.07 8.44
CA ILE A 152 16.09 9.17 8.94
C ILE A 152 15.10 9.84 7.96
N SER A 153 13.80 9.54 8.12
CA SER A 153 12.77 10.39 8.74
C SER A 153 11.40 9.81 8.38
N GLU A 154 10.89 8.89 9.19
CA GLU A 154 9.50 8.44 9.08
C GLU A 154 8.62 9.64 9.43
N ASP A 155 7.75 10.09 8.51
CA ASP A 155 6.54 10.79 8.93
C ASP A 155 5.53 9.69 9.30
N PRO A 156 5.31 9.39 10.59
CA PRO A 156 4.51 8.24 11.02
C PRO A 156 3.02 8.41 10.68
N GLN A 157 2.65 9.48 9.97
CA GLN A 157 1.28 9.89 9.71
C GLN A 157 0.98 10.13 8.22
N SER A 158 1.92 9.82 7.29
CA SER A 158 1.63 9.92 5.87
C SER A 158 0.54 8.92 5.45
N LEU A 159 -0.33 9.35 4.56
CA LEU A 159 -1.40 8.54 4.00
C LEU A 159 -1.15 8.39 2.49
N PRO A 160 -1.52 7.24 1.91
CA PRO A 160 -1.21 6.92 0.53
C PRO A 160 -1.91 7.89 -0.41
N GLU A 161 -1.15 8.40 -1.37
CA GLU A 161 -1.67 9.29 -2.41
C GLU A 161 -2.10 8.52 -3.65
N THR A 162 -1.50 7.34 -3.85
CA THR A 162 -1.73 6.50 -5.03
C THR A 162 -2.14 5.09 -4.59
N LEU A 163 -3.19 4.58 -5.21
CA LEU A 163 -3.63 3.19 -5.09
C LEU A 163 -3.55 2.54 -6.47
N ILE A 164 -2.80 1.46 -6.58
CA ILE A 164 -2.69 0.64 -7.78
C ILE A 164 -3.43 -0.67 -7.50
N TYR A 165 -4.49 -0.92 -8.25
CA TYR A 165 -5.31 -2.13 -8.15
C TYR A 165 -5.06 -3.00 -9.39
N ILE A 166 -4.63 -4.23 -9.19
CA ILE A 166 -4.51 -5.26 -10.23
C ILE A 166 -5.66 -6.24 -10.03
N SER A 167 -6.38 -6.62 -11.09
CA SER A 167 -7.49 -7.58 -10.99
C SER A 167 -7.53 -8.52 -12.17
N CYS A 168 -7.79 -9.79 -11.91
CA CYS A 168 -8.17 -10.80 -12.91
C CYS A 168 -9.66 -11.19 -12.83
N GLY A 169 -10.45 -10.46 -12.02
CA GLY A 169 -11.89 -10.66 -11.82
C GLY A 169 -12.67 -9.40 -12.20
N TRP A 170 -13.30 -9.39 -13.37
CA TRP A 170 -14.00 -8.20 -13.88
C TRP A 170 -15.19 -7.78 -13.01
N GLU A 171 -15.97 -8.75 -12.49
CA GLU A 171 -17.16 -8.42 -11.70
C GLU A 171 -16.81 -7.84 -10.33
N SER A 172 -15.90 -8.48 -9.60
CA SER A 172 -15.41 -7.99 -8.31
C SER A 172 -14.71 -6.64 -8.45
N PHE A 173 -13.88 -6.47 -9.50
CA PHE A 173 -13.27 -5.17 -9.80
C PHE A 173 -14.30 -4.06 -9.98
N LYS A 174 -15.40 -4.29 -10.71
CA LYS A 174 -16.44 -3.27 -10.91
C LYS A 174 -17.07 -2.85 -9.58
N GLU A 175 -17.41 -3.81 -8.72
CA GLU A 175 -18.04 -3.51 -7.43
C GLU A 175 -17.09 -2.80 -6.46
N ASP A 176 -15.82 -3.22 -6.41
CA ASP A 176 -14.78 -2.56 -5.63
C ASP A 176 -14.52 -1.14 -6.14
N CYS A 177 -14.41 -0.98 -7.46
CA CYS A 177 -14.20 0.32 -8.11
C CYS A 177 -15.37 1.27 -7.81
N LYS A 178 -16.62 0.82 -7.95
CA LYS A 178 -17.80 1.62 -7.57
C LYS A 178 -17.74 2.05 -6.11
N SER A 179 -17.39 1.14 -5.22
CA SER A 179 -17.30 1.40 -3.78
C SER A 179 -16.22 2.43 -3.44
N LEU A 180 -15.06 2.34 -4.08
CA LEU A 180 -13.95 3.29 -3.94
C LEU A 180 -14.34 4.68 -4.47
N LEU A 181 -14.94 4.76 -5.65
CA LEU A 181 -15.35 6.03 -6.27
C LEU A 181 -16.47 6.73 -5.48
N ASN A 182 -17.43 5.96 -4.96
CA ASN A 182 -18.55 6.49 -4.18
C ASN A 182 -18.10 7.18 -2.88
N SER A 183 -16.97 6.77 -2.30
CA SER A 183 -16.41 7.39 -1.10
C SER A 183 -15.93 8.83 -1.31
N LYS A 184 -15.67 9.23 -2.57
CA LYS A 184 -14.98 10.48 -2.95
C LYS A 184 -13.59 10.64 -2.33
N SER A 185 -13.03 9.59 -1.71
CA SER A 185 -11.65 9.55 -1.22
C SER A 185 -10.68 9.22 -2.35
N TRP A 186 -11.14 8.52 -3.39
CA TRP A 186 -10.34 8.07 -4.52
C TRP A 186 -10.98 8.49 -5.84
N GLN A 187 -10.14 8.80 -6.82
CA GLN A 187 -10.53 9.03 -8.22
C GLN A 187 -9.74 8.08 -9.11
N LEU A 188 -10.42 7.38 -10.00
CA LEU A 188 -9.77 6.57 -11.02
C LEU A 188 -9.09 7.50 -12.02
N GLU A 189 -7.76 7.48 -12.06
CA GLU A 189 -6.96 8.29 -12.98
C GLU A 189 -6.81 7.58 -14.33
N LYS A 190 -6.45 6.29 -14.30
CA LYS A 190 -6.19 5.46 -15.50
C LYS A 190 -6.54 4.00 -15.25
N ALA A 191 -6.92 3.31 -16.31
CA ALA A 191 -7.07 1.86 -16.32
C ALA A 191 -6.43 1.28 -17.59
N HIS A 192 -5.79 0.11 -17.46
CA HIS A 192 -5.13 -0.60 -18.56
C HIS A 192 -5.62 -2.04 -18.54
N GLY A 193 -5.98 -2.56 -19.71
CA GLY A 193 -6.28 -3.97 -19.90
C GLY A 193 -5.08 -4.72 -20.47
N PHE A 194 -4.84 -5.93 -19.96
CA PHE A 194 -3.84 -6.86 -20.45
C PHE A 194 -4.53 -8.19 -20.74
N ASN A 195 -4.04 -8.88 -21.76
CA ASN A 195 -4.45 -10.23 -22.08
C ASN A 195 -3.30 -11.18 -21.73
N PHE A 196 -3.36 -11.79 -20.54
CA PHE A 196 -2.35 -12.77 -20.14
C PHE A 196 -2.62 -14.14 -20.73
N PHE A 197 -3.89 -14.44 -21.03
CA PHE A 197 -4.34 -15.76 -21.49
C PHE A 197 -5.15 -15.66 -22.79
N PRO A 198 -4.49 -15.48 -23.95
CA PRO A 198 -5.15 -15.45 -25.25
C PRO A 198 -5.99 -16.71 -25.50
N GLY A 199 -7.19 -16.53 -26.04
CA GLY A 199 -8.16 -17.61 -26.25
C GLY A 199 -9.07 -17.89 -25.05
N THR A 200 -8.90 -17.16 -23.94
CA THR A 200 -9.85 -17.16 -22.81
C THR A 200 -10.67 -15.87 -22.78
N GLN A 201 -11.73 -15.85 -21.97
CA GLN A 201 -12.48 -14.63 -21.68
C GLN A 201 -11.89 -13.82 -20.50
N SER A 202 -10.72 -14.22 -20.00
CA SER A 202 -10.07 -13.53 -18.89
C SER A 202 -9.36 -12.26 -19.37
N ILE A 203 -9.49 -11.19 -18.57
CA ILE A 203 -8.77 -9.94 -18.78
C ILE A 203 -8.17 -9.50 -17.46
N GLU A 204 -6.92 -9.05 -17.52
CA GLU A 204 -6.21 -8.49 -16.39
C GLU A 204 -6.26 -6.97 -16.46
N VAL A 205 -6.72 -6.34 -15.39
CA VAL A 205 -6.90 -4.90 -15.30
C VAL A 205 -5.87 -4.33 -14.34
N LEU A 206 -5.16 -3.30 -14.75
CA LEU A 206 -4.38 -2.42 -13.87
C LEU A 206 -5.07 -1.06 -13.80
N ALA A 207 -5.64 -0.75 -12.64
CA ALA A 207 -6.30 0.52 -12.36
C ALA A 207 -5.45 1.36 -11.40
N VAL A 208 -5.31 2.65 -11.73
CA VAL A 208 -4.55 3.63 -10.93
C VAL A 208 -5.53 4.65 -10.40
N PHE A 209 -5.61 4.73 -9.08
CA PHE A 209 -6.43 5.68 -8.36
C PHE A 209 -5.54 6.72 -7.66
N LYS A 210 -6.00 7.97 -7.67
CA LYS A 210 -5.40 9.08 -6.93
C LYS A 210 -6.31 9.50 -5.79
N ARG A 211 -5.72 9.79 -4.64
CA ARG A 211 -6.45 10.28 -3.49
C ARG A 211 -6.99 11.69 -3.77
N SER A 212 -8.27 11.89 -3.47
CA SER A 212 -8.96 13.16 -3.65
C SER A 212 -8.81 14.04 -2.41
N PHE A 213 -8.11 15.16 -2.54
CA PHE A 213 -8.05 16.16 -1.47
C PHE A 213 -9.32 17.02 -1.48
N LYS A 214 -10.10 17.01 -0.40
CA LYS A 214 -11.16 18.01 -0.19
C LYS A 214 -10.48 19.38 -0.06
N LYS A 215 -10.55 20.22 -1.10
CA LYS A 215 -10.15 21.65 -1.01
C LYS A 215 -10.90 22.28 0.17
N LYS A 216 -10.17 22.70 1.22
CA LYS A 216 -10.71 23.62 2.24
C LYS A 216 -11.21 24.85 1.48
N LYS A 217 -12.53 25.11 1.50
CA LYS A 217 -13.07 26.39 1.05
C LYS A 217 -12.45 27.48 1.93
N THR A 218 -11.50 28.24 1.42
CA THR A 218 -11.06 29.49 2.03
C THR A 218 -12.26 30.43 2.04
N GLY A 219 -12.87 30.60 3.21
CA GLY A 219 -13.99 31.51 3.41
C GLY A 219 -13.56 32.93 3.08
N LYS A 220 -14.05 33.48 1.97
CA LYS A 220 -13.91 34.89 1.61
C LYS A 220 -14.72 35.69 2.62
N LYS A 221 -14.07 36.18 3.69
CA LYS A 221 -14.66 37.06 4.70
C LYS A 221 -15.06 38.35 3.99
N LYS A 222 -16.34 38.48 3.64
CA LYS A 222 -16.91 39.69 3.02
C LYS A 222 -16.78 40.82 4.05
N LYS A 223 -15.82 41.72 3.85
CA LYS A 223 -15.64 42.93 4.65
C LYS A 223 -16.87 43.81 4.40
N LYS A 224 -17.76 43.95 5.39
CA LYS A 224 -18.77 45.00 5.40
C LYS A 224 -18.02 46.33 5.53
N GLN A 225 -18.05 47.16 4.49
CA GLN A 225 -17.80 48.59 4.65
C GLN A 225 -19.14 49.20 5.07
N GLY A 226 -19.10 49.87 6.22
CA GLY A 226 -20.11 50.84 6.62
C GLY A 226 -19.80 52.21 6.05
#